data_AF-A0A947K1A2-F1
#
_entry.id   AF-A0A947K1A2-F1
#
_cell.length_a   1.000
_cell.length_b   1.000
_cell.length_c   1.000
_cell.angle_alpha   90.00
_cell.angle_beta   90.00
_cell.angle_gamma   90.00
#
_symmetry.space_group_name_H-M   'P 1'
#
loop_
_entity.id
_entity.type
_entity.pdbx_description
1 polymer ?
#
loop_
_entity_poly.entity_id
_entity_poly.type
_entity_poly.pdbx_seq_one_letter_code
_entity_poly.pdbx_strand_id
1 'polypeptide(L)'
;MNKIGKILFPGGIIFILLINFLWITTNYVKADSFTPFLDFATDPKLISKVLGGNQDEQNFKTDLATGAAVYNQKIDLPEGRNGLTSEVSLSYNSQSGADDSEVGYGWNLISGGSIERTTEYGVEDIYTTNEFNLSMNGNSGKLLPINLVDDSHGEYGLQVEEKFYKYEFLLDDSWLITDQNGTQYKFGQTTDSRLDDPNDNTRIFSWELDEITNTNNNTINYLYFKEDGQIYPAEINYDPFSVVFNRQARNDETKWYDKGFEVQTTYLISNIEVFIDNYANNDPAREYELTYTTGDNGRRSLLHSITERGRNEA
;
A
#
# COMPACT_ATOMS: atom_id res chain seq x y z
N MET A 1 42.73 -80.05 39.92
CA MET A 1 41.30 -80.45 40.01
C MET A 1 40.79 -80.05 41.38
N ASN A 2 40.08 -78.92 41.49
CA ASN A 2 39.03 -78.68 42.48
C ASN A 2 38.28 -77.38 42.14
N LYS A 3 36.97 -77.43 42.40
CA LYS A 3 35.89 -76.64 41.81
C LYS A 3 35.95 -75.14 42.19
N ILE A 4 35.77 -74.27 41.20
CA ILE A 4 35.41 -72.85 41.41
C ILE A 4 33.89 -72.75 41.28
N GLY A 5 33.24 -72.39 42.39
CA GLY A 5 31.79 -72.17 42.47
C GLY A 5 31.40 -70.78 41.97
N LYS A 6 30.37 -70.74 41.13
CA LYS A 6 29.60 -69.55 40.75
C LYS A 6 28.86 -68.99 41.97
N ILE A 7 28.88 -67.66 42.13
CA ILE A 7 27.77 -66.90 42.71
C ILE A 7 27.52 -65.71 41.79
N LEU A 8 26.34 -65.71 41.17
CA LEU A 8 25.72 -64.59 40.45
C LEU A 8 24.94 -63.73 41.45
N PHE A 9 24.89 -62.41 41.23
CA PHE A 9 23.70 -61.54 41.36
C PHE A 9 23.99 -60.17 40.70
N PRO A 10 22.97 -59.39 40.29
CA PRO A 10 22.82 -58.99 38.89
C PRO A 10 23.11 -57.50 38.60
N GLY A 11 23.25 -57.20 37.31
CA GLY A 11 23.60 -55.89 36.78
C GLY A 11 22.57 -54.80 37.08
N GLY A 12 23.08 -53.65 37.51
CA GLY A 12 22.36 -52.39 37.48
C GLY A 12 22.34 -51.84 36.06
N ILE A 13 21.14 -51.69 35.51
CA ILE A 13 20.88 -50.96 34.27
C ILE A 13 20.93 -49.47 34.63
N ILE A 14 21.90 -48.75 34.08
CA ILE A 14 21.94 -47.28 34.13
C ILE A 14 20.96 -46.77 33.06
N PHE A 15 19.82 -46.25 33.50
CA PHE A 15 18.91 -45.48 32.64
C PHE A 15 19.52 -44.08 32.45
N ILE A 16 20.11 -43.82 31.29
CA ILE A 16 20.45 -42.46 30.85
C ILE A 16 19.13 -41.83 30.35
N LEU A 17 18.58 -40.89 31.12
CA LEU A 17 17.47 -40.05 30.68
C LEU A 17 18.00 -39.09 29.61
N LEU A 18 17.71 -39.40 28.33
CA LEU A 18 17.84 -38.44 27.24
C LEU A 18 16.66 -37.47 27.32
N ILE A 19 16.90 -36.30 27.93
CA ILE A 19 15.98 -35.16 27.86
C ILE A 19 16.13 -34.58 26.45
N ASN A 20 15.20 -34.92 25.56
CA ASN A 20 15.03 -34.20 24.30
C ASN A 20 14.48 -32.80 24.63
N PHE A 21 15.35 -31.79 24.58
CA PHE A 21 14.91 -30.41 24.52
C PHE A 21 14.28 -30.16 23.15
N LEU A 22 12.94 -30.23 23.11
CA LEU A 22 12.17 -29.72 21.98
C LEU A 22 12.25 -28.20 22.05
N TRP A 23 13.01 -27.58 21.14
CA TRP A 23 12.99 -26.14 20.97
C TRP A 23 11.62 -25.77 20.37
N ILE A 24 10.72 -25.26 21.20
CA ILE A 24 9.48 -24.64 20.73
C ILE A 24 9.88 -23.26 20.20
N THR A 25 9.94 -23.10 18.89
CA THR A 25 9.97 -21.77 18.26
C THR A 25 8.59 -21.16 18.46
N THR A 26 8.46 -20.22 19.40
CA THR A 26 7.26 -19.39 19.51
C THR A 26 7.22 -18.43 18.32
N ASN A 27 6.39 -18.73 17.33
CA ASN A 27 5.98 -17.74 16.34
C ASN A 27 5.16 -16.68 17.08
N TYR A 28 5.64 -15.44 17.07
CA TYR A 28 4.88 -14.31 17.58
C TYR A 28 3.93 -13.86 16.47
N VAL A 29 2.63 -14.10 16.64
CA VAL A 29 1.60 -13.63 15.72
C VAL A 29 0.89 -12.47 16.41
N LYS A 30 1.09 -11.25 15.92
CA LYS A 30 0.23 -10.13 16.28
C LYS A 30 -0.93 -10.12 15.31
N ALA A 31 -2.05 -10.72 15.70
CA ALA A 31 -3.30 -10.61 14.96
C ALA A 31 -4.07 -9.41 15.51
N ASP A 32 -4.10 -8.31 14.76
CA ASP A 32 -5.02 -7.22 15.04
C ASP A 32 -6.39 -7.61 14.46
N SER A 33 -7.24 -8.22 15.29
CA SER A 33 -8.57 -8.69 14.87
C SER A 33 -9.55 -7.51 14.78
N PHE A 34 -9.90 -7.10 13.57
CA PHE A 34 -10.97 -6.14 13.33
C PHE A 34 -12.34 -6.81 13.54
N THR A 35 -13.19 -6.25 14.40
CA THR A 35 -14.58 -6.66 14.53
C THR A 35 -15.48 -5.58 13.91
N PRO A 36 -16.31 -5.90 12.89
CA PRO A 36 -17.15 -4.88 12.26
C PRO A 36 -18.18 -4.34 13.27
N PHE A 37 -18.29 -3.01 13.30
CA PHE A 37 -19.15 -2.25 14.20
C PHE A 37 -20.63 -2.42 13.84
N LEU A 38 -21.30 -3.42 14.44
CA LEU A 38 -22.75 -3.61 14.26
C LEU A 38 -23.61 -3.24 15.45
N ASP A 39 -23.06 -2.77 16.59
CA ASP A 39 -23.94 -2.47 17.73
C ASP A 39 -23.39 -1.51 18.81
N PHE A 40 -23.00 -0.26 18.50
CA PHE A 40 -22.72 0.72 19.57
C PHE A 40 -23.04 2.17 19.16
N ALA A 41 -24.23 2.66 19.57
CA ALA A 41 -24.63 4.06 19.40
C ALA A 41 -24.58 4.88 20.71
N THR A 42 -23.88 4.44 21.76
CA THR A 42 -24.05 5.04 23.10
C THR A 42 -22.85 5.71 23.75
N ASP A 43 -21.63 5.67 23.19
CA ASP A 43 -20.51 6.50 23.70
C ASP A 43 -19.29 6.50 22.74
N PRO A 44 -18.90 7.64 22.14
CA PRO A 44 -17.71 7.70 21.29
C PRO A 44 -16.39 7.45 22.04
N LYS A 45 -16.35 7.52 23.38
CA LYS A 45 -15.15 7.20 24.16
C LYS A 45 -14.97 5.71 24.45
N LEU A 46 -16.03 4.91 24.34
CA LEU A 46 -15.95 3.45 24.52
C LEU A 46 -15.27 2.75 23.34
N ILE A 47 -15.21 3.40 22.17
CA ILE A 47 -14.51 2.92 20.96
C ILE A 47 -13.02 2.65 21.25
N SER A 48 -12.40 3.48 22.09
CA SER A 48 -10.97 3.37 22.43
C SER A 48 -10.59 2.08 23.16
N LYS A 49 -11.55 1.40 23.83
CA LYS A 49 -11.25 0.27 24.73
C LYS A 49 -11.38 -1.11 24.07
N VAL A 50 -12.10 -1.22 22.96
CA VAL A 50 -12.38 -2.51 22.30
C VAL A 50 -11.27 -2.89 21.29
N LEU A 51 -10.48 -1.91 20.84
CA LEU A 51 -9.50 -2.09 19.75
C LEU A 51 -8.04 -2.28 20.22
N GLY A 52 -7.80 -2.60 21.49
CA GLY A 52 -6.49 -3.08 21.96
C GLY A 52 -5.30 -2.10 21.89
N GLY A 53 -5.51 -0.83 21.54
CA GLY A 53 -4.44 0.18 21.46
C GLY A 53 -4.18 0.89 22.78
N ASN A 54 -2.90 1.07 23.13
CA ASN A 54 -2.48 2.12 24.07
C ASN A 54 -2.85 3.49 23.48
N GLN A 55 -3.06 4.49 24.35
CA GLN A 55 -3.60 5.83 24.01
C GLN A 55 -2.79 6.64 22.99
N ASP A 56 -1.62 6.16 22.55
CA ASP A 56 -0.64 6.90 21.74
C ASP A 56 -0.61 6.54 20.23
N GLU A 57 -1.37 5.54 19.77
CA GLU A 57 -1.48 5.17 18.34
C GLU A 57 -2.94 4.94 17.97
N GLN A 58 -3.67 6.01 17.66
CA GLN A 58 -5.06 5.86 17.18
C GLN A 58 -5.09 5.79 15.66
N ASN A 59 -4.93 4.57 15.14
CA ASN A 59 -5.17 4.25 13.73
C ASN A 59 -6.61 4.61 13.31
N PHE A 60 -7.55 4.56 14.26
CA PHE A 60 -8.94 4.97 14.07
C PHE A 60 -9.15 6.46 14.42
N LYS A 61 -9.88 7.17 13.56
CA LYS A 61 -10.34 8.54 13.82
C LYS A 61 -11.72 8.78 13.19
N THR A 62 -12.47 9.71 13.77
CA THR A 62 -13.66 10.27 13.11
C THR A 62 -13.25 11.54 12.38
N ASP A 63 -13.59 11.63 11.09
CA ASP A 63 -13.45 12.86 10.34
C ASP A 63 -14.48 13.89 10.82
N LEU A 64 -14.00 15.02 11.32
CA LEU A 64 -14.86 16.01 11.98
C LEU A 64 -15.70 16.83 11.00
N ALA A 65 -15.33 16.89 9.72
CA ALA A 65 -16.07 17.64 8.71
C ALA A 65 -17.18 16.80 8.09
N THR A 66 -16.90 15.53 7.81
CA THR A 66 -17.80 14.60 7.10
C THR A 66 -18.55 13.66 8.03
N GLY A 67 -18.08 13.48 9.27
CA GLY A 67 -18.58 12.47 10.21
C GLY A 67 -18.16 11.05 9.85
N ALA A 68 -17.29 10.85 8.85
CA ALA A 68 -16.85 9.53 8.42
C ALA A 68 -15.99 8.84 9.48
N ALA A 69 -16.17 7.54 9.64
CA ALA A 69 -15.18 6.69 10.31
C ALA A 69 -13.99 6.44 9.37
N VAL A 70 -12.80 6.74 9.84
CA VAL A 70 -11.54 6.61 9.10
C VAL A 70 -10.58 5.72 9.90
N TYR A 71 -9.89 4.80 9.22
CA TYR A 71 -8.87 3.96 9.84
C TYR A 71 -7.64 3.91 8.93
N ASN A 72 -6.44 4.07 9.47
CA ASN A 72 -5.20 3.99 8.69
C ASN A 72 -4.25 2.94 9.28
N GLN A 73 -3.98 1.89 8.52
CA GLN A 73 -2.98 0.88 8.85
C GLN A 73 -1.71 1.17 8.07
N LYS A 74 -0.65 1.61 8.76
CA LYS A 74 0.67 1.74 8.12
C LYS A 74 1.30 0.37 7.93
N ILE A 75 2.01 0.22 6.82
CA ILE A 75 2.93 -0.88 6.57
C ILE A 75 4.30 -0.41 7.07
N ASP A 76 4.87 -1.11 8.05
CA ASP A 76 6.17 -0.77 8.62
C ASP A 76 7.27 -1.07 7.59
N LEU A 77 7.89 -0.01 7.09
CA LEU A 77 8.96 -0.06 6.10
C LEU A 77 10.27 0.40 6.74
N PRO A 78 11.39 -0.33 6.52
CA PRO A 78 12.69 0.09 7.01
C PRO A 78 13.12 1.41 6.37
N GLU A 79 13.80 2.26 7.14
CA GLU A 79 14.27 3.56 6.66
C GLU A 79 15.32 3.40 5.55
N GLY A 80 15.08 4.04 4.41
CA GLY A 80 16.03 4.08 3.31
C GLY A 80 17.20 5.03 3.56
N ARG A 81 18.18 5.02 2.64
CA ARG A 81 19.40 5.83 2.78
C ARG A 81 19.09 7.32 2.90
N ASN A 82 19.68 7.96 3.92
CA ASN A 82 19.48 9.37 4.25
C ASN A 82 18.00 9.73 4.53
N GLY A 83 17.20 8.78 5.03
CA GLY A 83 15.79 8.99 5.37
C GLY A 83 14.86 9.08 4.16
N LEU A 84 15.34 8.73 2.97
CA LEU A 84 14.51 8.62 1.77
C LEU A 84 13.79 7.26 1.78
N THR A 85 12.57 7.25 2.30
CA THR A 85 11.72 6.05 2.43
C THR A 85 10.35 6.33 1.83
N SER A 86 9.75 5.33 1.19
CA SER A 86 8.36 5.41 0.73
C SER A 86 7.39 5.28 1.91
N GLU A 87 6.17 5.79 1.76
CA GLU A 87 5.08 5.53 2.71
C GLU A 87 4.08 4.57 2.07
N VAL A 88 3.83 3.44 2.74
CA VAL A 88 2.79 2.49 2.34
C VAL A 88 1.77 2.33 3.46
N SER A 89 0.49 2.47 3.16
CA SER A 89 -0.58 2.30 4.14
C SER A 89 -1.91 1.90 3.52
N LEU A 90 -2.76 1.24 4.30
CA LEU A 90 -4.13 0.91 3.95
C LEU A 90 -5.05 1.89 4.68
N SER A 91 -5.82 2.66 3.92
CA SER A 91 -6.70 3.69 4.44
C SER A 91 -8.16 3.32 4.20
N TYR A 92 -8.92 3.16 5.28
CA TYR A 92 -10.36 2.94 5.25
C TYR A 92 -11.11 4.26 5.44
N ASN A 93 -12.19 4.43 4.67
CA ASN A 93 -13.17 5.48 4.88
C ASN A 93 -14.60 4.93 4.69
N SER A 94 -15.43 5.02 5.73
CA SER A 94 -16.82 4.53 5.71
C SER A 94 -17.74 5.18 4.67
N GLN A 95 -17.37 6.35 4.15
CA GLN A 95 -18.10 7.05 3.09
C GLN A 95 -17.52 6.79 1.70
N SER A 96 -16.41 6.05 1.59
CA SER A 96 -15.88 5.65 0.29
C SER A 96 -16.84 4.67 -0.38
N GLY A 97 -17.28 5.03 -1.59
CA GLY A 97 -18.09 4.19 -2.46
C GLY A 97 -17.28 3.46 -3.53
N ALA A 98 -15.94 3.48 -3.46
CA ALA A 98 -15.06 2.87 -4.44
C ALA A 98 -15.18 1.33 -4.39
N ASP A 99 -15.97 0.77 -5.31
CA ASP A 99 -16.13 -0.67 -5.51
C ASP A 99 -14.93 -1.29 -6.25
N ASP A 100 -14.15 -0.45 -6.92
CA ASP A 100 -12.98 -0.77 -7.76
C ASP A 100 -11.64 -0.80 -7.02
N SER A 101 -11.63 -0.59 -5.71
CA SER A 101 -10.42 -0.69 -4.91
C SER A 101 -9.77 -2.07 -5.00
N GLU A 102 -8.46 -2.07 -5.20
CA GLU A 102 -7.56 -3.22 -5.19
C GLU A 102 -7.29 -3.78 -3.79
N VAL A 103 -7.79 -3.13 -2.73
CA VAL A 103 -7.73 -3.64 -1.34
C VAL A 103 -9.10 -3.81 -0.71
N GLY A 104 -10.14 -3.90 -1.55
CA GLY A 104 -11.51 -4.19 -1.15
C GLY A 104 -12.32 -2.95 -0.82
N TYR A 105 -13.64 -3.11 -0.78
CA TYR A 105 -14.58 -2.00 -0.65
C TYR A 105 -14.33 -1.14 0.59
N GLY A 106 -14.28 0.17 0.40
CA GLY A 106 -14.10 1.15 1.46
C GLY A 106 -12.65 1.35 1.91
N TRP A 107 -11.73 0.52 1.43
CA TRP A 107 -10.29 0.64 1.65
C TRP A 107 -9.60 1.20 0.41
N ASN A 108 -8.49 1.89 0.59
CA ASN A 108 -7.59 2.33 -0.47
C ASN A 108 -6.15 2.00 -0.06
N LEU A 109 -5.32 1.63 -1.03
CA LEU A 109 -3.88 1.48 -0.83
C LEU A 109 -3.21 2.81 -1.16
N ILE A 110 -2.41 3.31 -0.22
CA ILE A 110 -1.54 4.46 -0.41
C ILE A 110 -0.15 3.87 -0.56
N SER A 111 0.43 3.93 -1.76
CA SER A 111 1.75 3.35 -2.06
C SER A 111 2.51 4.16 -3.11
N GLY A 112 2.50 5.49 -2.97
CA GLY A 112 3.05 6.44 -3.92
C GLY A 112 2.18 7.70 -4.02
N GLY A 113 2.08 8.25 -5.22
CA GLY A 113 1.17 9.35 -5.52
C GLY A 113 0.71 9.32 -6.97
N SER A 114 -0.29 10.11 -7.28
CA SER A 114 -0.84 10.28 -8.62
C SER A 114 -1.13 11.75 -8.92
N ILE A 115 -1.15 12.06 -10.20
CA ILE A 115 -1.78 13.26 -10.75
C ILE A 115 -2.86 12.78 -11.70
N GLU A 116 -4.10 13.24 -11.50
CA GLU A 116 -5.25 12.78 -12.28
C GLU A 116 -5.94 13.95 -12.97
N ARG A 117 -6.52 13.71 -14.14
CA ARG A 117 -7.43 14.69 -14.76
C ARG A 117 -8.69 14.86 -13.91
N THR A 118 -9.25 16.06 -13.90
CA THR A 118 -10.53 16.28 -13.21
C THR A 118 -11.71 15.67 -13.98
N THR A 119 -12.66 15.09 -13.25
CA THR A 119 -13.95 14.62 -13.77
C THR A 119 -15.10 15.59 -13.48
N GLU A 120 -14.80 16.75 -12.89
CA GLU A 120 -15.79 17.72 -12.38
C GLU A 120 -16.75 18.24 -13.47
N TYR A 121 -16.28 18.36 -14.71
CA TYR A 121 -17.06 18.90 -15.84
C TYR A 121 -17.73 17.81 -16.71
N GLY A 122 -17.59 16.54 -16.33
CA GLY A 122 -18.14 15.41 -17.06
C GLY A 122 -17.17 14.79 -18.08
N VAL A 123 -17.53 13.60 -18.56
CA VAL A 123 -16.65 12.71 -19.32
C VAL A 123 -16.16 13.26 -20.67
N GLU A 124 -16.94 14.16 -21.28
CA GLU A 124 -16.61 14.78 -22.58
C GLU A 124 -15.49 15.84 -22.47
N ASP A 125 -15.31 16.43 -21.28
CA ASP A 125 -14.40 17.56 -21.06
C ASP A 125 -13.09 17.15 -20.33
N ILE A 126 -12.96 15.89 -19.92
CA ILE A 126 -11.77 15.38 -19.19
C ILE A 126 -10.46 15.73 -19.92
N TYR A 127 -10.44 15.51 -21.24
CA TYR A 127 -9.24 15.61 -22.07
C TYR A 127 -9.08 16.97 -22.77
N THR A 128 -9.95 17.93 -22.47
CA THR A 128 -9.91 19.29 -23.05
C THR A 128 -9.58 20.35 -22.00
N THR A 129 -9.57 19.98 -20.72
CA THR A 129 -9.19 20.86 -19.62
C THR A 129 -7.74 20.65 -19.19
N ASN A 130 -7.14 21.74 -18.69
CA ASN A 130 -5.82 21.76 -18.06
C ASN A 130 -5.97 21.86 -16.54
N GLU A 131 -6.88 21.06 -15.97
CA GLU A 131 -7.11 21.01 -14.53
C GLU A 131 -6.90 19.58 -14.05
N PHE A 132 -6.05 19.44 -13.03
CA PHE A 132 -5.63 18.14 -12.51
C PHE A 132 -5.81 18.09 -11.00
N ASN A 133 -5.82 16.90 -10.43
CA ASN A 133 -5.84 16.65 -9.00
C ASN A 133 -4.55 15.92 -8.62
N LEU A 134 -3.77 16.51 -7.71
CA LEU A 134 -2.60 15.89 -7.10
C LEU A 134 -3.00 15.09 -5.86
N SER A 135 -2.38 13.93 -5.67
CA SER A 135 -2.34 13.19 -4.41
C SER A 135 -0.94 12.61 -4.21
N MET A 136 -0.13 13.15 -3.29
CA MET A 136 1.22 12.65 -3.02
C MET A 136 1.69 13.06 -1.61
N ASN A 137 2.16 12.12 -0.78
CA ASN A 137 2.82 12.38 0.50
C ASN A 137 2.06 13.36 1.43
N GLY A 138 0.73 13.22 1.49
CA GLY A 138 -0.14 14.11 2.26
C GLY A 138 -0.28 15.53 1.69
N ASN A 139 0.25 15.79 0.50
CA ASN A 139 -0.07 16.96 -0.31
C ASN A 139 -1.13 16.55 -1.33
N SER A 140 -2.26 17.25 -1.33
CA SER A 140 -3.35 16.95 -2.26
C SER A 140 -4.08 18.22 -2.64
N GLY A 141 -4.50 18.33 -3.90
CA GLY A 141 -5.32 19.45 -4.33
C GLY A 141 -5.37 19.64 -5.83
N LYS A 142 -6.20 20.60 -6.24
CA LYS A 142 -6.41 20.94 -7.64
C LYS A 142 -5.22 21.73 -8.17
N LEU A 143 -4.57 21.23 -9.22
CA LEU A 143 -3.52 21.92 -9.98
C LEU A 143 -4.17 22.72 -11.10
N LEU A 144 -3.75 23.99 -11.21
CA LEU A 144 -4.20 24.94 -12.21
C LEU A 144 -3.00 25.49 -13.00
N PRO A 145 -3.18 25.83 -14.29
CA PRO A 145 -2.08 26.32 -15.12
C PRO A 145 -1.65 27.72 -14.67
N ILE A 146 -0.35 27.95 -14.60
CA ILE A 146 0.26 29.26 -14.28
C ILE A 146 0.88 29.88 -15.53
N ASN A 147 1.74 29.13 -16.20
CA ASN A 147 2.46 29.60 -17.37
C ASN A 147 2.73 28.43 -18.33
N LEU A 148 1.96 28.38 -19.41
CA LEU A 148 2.04 27.31 -20.39
C LEU A 148 2.96 27.69 -21.55
N VAL A 149 3.71 26.71 -22.05
CA VAL A 149 4.57 26.83 -23.23
C VAL A 149 3.85 26.43 -24.52
N ASP A 150 2.75 25.70 -24.41
CA ASP A 150 1.81 25.36 -25.48
C ASP A 150 0.37 25.28 -24.92
N ASP A 151 -0.50 24.50 -25.56
CA ASP A 151 -1.90 24.37 -25.15
C ASP A 151 -2.08 23.67 -23.79
N SER A 152 -1.10 22.89 -23.29
CA SER A 152 -1.22 22.12 -22.04
C SER A 152 0.05 22.07 -21.17
N HIS A 153 1.25 22.11 -21.74
CA HIS A 153 2.50 21.92 -21.00
C HIS A 153 3.02 23.22 -20.40
N GLY A 154 3.75 23.11 -19.30
CA GLY A 154 4.37 24.24 -18.62
C GLY A 154 4.24 24.16 -17.10
N GLU A 155 4.15 25.33 -16.48
CA GLU A 155 4.10 25.47 -15.03
C GLU A 155 2.66 25.45 -14.51
N TYR A 156 2.47 24.70 -13.44
CA TYR A 156 1.21 24.57 -12.71
C TYR A 156 1.42 24.93 -11.24
N GLY A 157 0.33 25.20 -10.53
CA GLY A 157 0.36 25.35 -9.08
C GLY A 157 -0.93 24.89 -8.44
N LEU A 158 -0.86 24.57 -7.15
CA LEU A 158 -2.04 24.21 -6.38
C LEU A 158 -2.95 25.43 -6.21
N GLN A 159 -4.25 25.21 -6.39
CA GLN A 159 -5.28 26.21 -6.13
C GLN A 159 -5.22 26.71 -4.67
N VAL A 160 -4.90 25.82 -3.73
CA VAL A 160 -4.60 26.13 -2.33
C VAL A 160 -3.19 25.63 -2.05
N GLU A 161 -2.24 26.55 -1.98
CA GLU A 161 -0.83 26.23 -1.81
C GLU A 161 -0.42 26.16 -0.34
N GLU A 162 0.33 25.12 0.02
CA GLU A 162 0.83 24.88 1.38
C GLU A 162 2.32 24.50 1.43
N LYS A 163 2.84 23.86 0.39
CA LYS A 163 4.19 23.25 0.37
C LYS A 163 5.18 24.03 -0.48
N PHE A 164 4.70 24.87 -1.39
CA PHE A 164 5.50 25.66 -2.33
C PHE A 164 6.44 24.80 -3.17
N TYR A 165 5.93 23.67 -3.67
CA TYR A 165 6.65 22.87 -4.66
C TYR A 165 6.54 23.53 -6.04
N LYS A 166 7.47 23.18 -6.92
CA LYS A 166 7.38 23.53 -8.35
C LYS A 166 6.72 22.37 -9.08
N TYR A 167 5.65 22.63 -9.83
CA TYR A 167 4.91 21.62 -10.58
C TYR A 167 5.03 21.90 -12.07
N GLU A 168 5.56 20.93 -12.82
CA GLU A 168 5.83 21.07 -14.25
C GLU A 168 5.18 19.91 -15.01
N PHE A 169 4.35 20.25 -16.00
CA PHE A 169 3.88 19.29 -17.00
C PHE A 169 4.78 19.40 -18.23
N LEU A 170 5.52 18.34 -18.50
CA LEU A 170 6.62 18.31 -19.49
C LEU A 170 6.11 17.92 -20.88
N LEU A 171 6.85 18.32 -21.92
CA LEU A 171 6.50 18.11 -23.33
C LEU A 171 6.40 16.64 -23.77
N ASP A 172 6.83 15.70 -22.93
CA ASP A 172 6.71 14.25 -23.16
C ASP A 172 5.49 13.64 -22.45
N ASP A 173 4.51 14.48 -22.09
CA ASP A 173 3.31 14.13 -21.34
C ASP A 173 3.63 13.46 -19.99
N SER A 174 4.71 13.86 -19.31
CA SER A 174 5.04 13.44 -17.95
C SER A 174 5.03 14.61 -16.98
N TRP A 175 4.93 14.35 -15.68
CA TRP A 175 5.00 15.39 -14.66
C TRP A 175 6.31 15.33 -13.88
N LEU A 176 6.82 16.51 -13.56
CA LEU A 176 7.93 16.71 -12.64
C LEU A 176 7.50 17.66 -11.53
N ILE A 177 7.56 17.18 -10.29
CA ILE A 177 7.40 18.00 -9.10
C ILE A 177 8.76 18.12 -8.41
N THR A 178 9.16 19.33 -8.03
CA THR A 178 10.38 19.56 -7.25
C THR A 178 10.05 20.25 -5.94
N ASP A 179 10.47 19.65 -4.82
CA ASP A 179 10.30 20.25 -3.50
C ASP A 179 11.34 21.36 -3.21
N GLN A 180 11.16 22.05 -2.08
CA GLN A 180 12.06 23.13 -1.66
C GLN A 180 13.49 22.67 -1.35
N ASN A 181 13.69 21.38 -1.08
CA ASN A 181 15.00 20.78 -0.80
C ASN A 181 15.68 20.26 -2.09
N GLY A 182 15.01 20.38 -3.24
CA GLY A 182 15.50 19.88 -4.53
C GLY A 182 15.24 18.38 -4.75
N THR A 183 14.41 17.73 -3.94
CA THR A 183 13.93 16.37 -4.23
C THR A 183 12.97 16.43 -5.41
N GLN A 184 13.16 15.54 -6.36
CA GLN A 184 12.35 15.43 -7.56
C GLN A 184 11.42 14.23 -7.47
N TYR A 185 10.18 14.43 -7.89
CA TYR A 185 9.13 13.42 -7.98
C TYR A 185 8.66 13.39 -9.43
N LYS A 186 8.82 12.25 -10.10
CA LYS A 186 8.52 12.08 -11.53
C LYS A 186 7.32 11.16 -11.69
N PHE A 187 6.36 11.54 -12.53
CA PHE A 187 5.12 10.78 -12.72
C PHE A 187 4.83 10.51 -14.19
N GLY A 188 4.27 9.34 -14.45
CA GLY A 188 3.94 8.82 -15.77
C GLY A 188 5.09 8.98 -16.77
N GLN A 189 6.29 8.56 -16.43
CA GLN A 189 7.43 8.49 -17.36
C GLN A 189 7.33 7.29 -18.30
N THR A 190 6.55 6.27 -17.93
CA THR A 190 6.36 5.03 -18.70
C THR A 190 4.88 4.80 -19.01
N THR A 191 4.59 3.91 -19.96
CA THR A 191 3.21 3.53 -20.27
C THR A 191 2.52 2.75 -19.14
N ASP A 192 3.30 2.08 -18.30
CA ASP A 192 2.79 1.24 -17.21
C ASP A 192 2.41 2.08 -15.98
N SER A 193 2.96 3.30 -15.85
CA SER A 193 2.61 4.31 -14.85
C SER A 193 1.63 5.37 -15.36
N ARG A 194 0.98 5.13 -16.50
CA ARG A 194 -0.06 6.00 -17.07
C ARG A 194 -1.35 5.21 -17.19
N LEU A 195 -2.46 5.75 -16.68
CA LEU A 195 -3.78 5.19 -16.91
C LEU A 195 -4.37 5.90 -18.14
N ASP A 196 -4.27 5.28 -19.30
CA ASP A 196 -4.65 5.83 -20.61
C ASP A 196 -5.63 4.93 -21.37
N ASP A 197 -6.36 5.53 -22.32
CA ASP A 197 -7.31 4.81 -23.17
C ASP A 197 -6.58 3.73 -23.98
N PRO A 198 -6.94 2.44 -23.83
CA PRO A 198 -6.31 1.35 -24.57
C PRO A 198 -6.39 1.50 -26.10
N ASN A 199 -7.31 2.34 -26.60
CA ASN A 199 -7.49 2.62 -28.03
C ASN A 199 -6.87 3.95 -28.47
N ASP A 200 -6.46 4.81 -27.54
CA ASP A 200 -5.87 6.13 -27.79
C ASP A 200 -4.96 6.56 -26.63
N ASN A 201 -3.67 6.22 -26.75
CA ASN A 201 -2.68 6.51 -25.70
C ASN A 201 -2.38 8.00 -25.48
N THR A 202 -2.97 8.91 -26.28
CA THR A 202 -2.91 10.35 -26.03
C THR A 202 -3.92 10.78 -24.96
N ARG A 203 -4.95 9.97 -24.71
CA ARG A 203 -5.95 10.19 -23.66
C ARG A 203 -5.48 9.56 -22.34
N ILE A 204 -4.52 10.22 -21.71
CA ILE A 204 -4.02 9.84 -20.37
C ILE A 204 -4.90 10.48 -19.30
N PHE A 205 -5.48 9.67 -18.43
CA PHE A 205 -6.30 10.07 -17.28
C PHE A 205 -5.48 10.27 -16.01
N SER A 206 -4.59 9.33 -15.67
CA SER A 206 -3.74 9.37 -14.47
C SER A 206 -2.27 9.21 -14.82
N TRP A 207 -1.41 9.92 -14.09
CA TRP A 207 0.04 9.74 -14.06
C TRP A 207 0.44 9.30 -12.66
N GLU A 208 0.85 8.04 -12.53
CA GLU A 208 1.34 7.46 -11.29
C GLU A 208 2.81 7.83 -11.05
N LEU A 209 3.21 7.98 -9.79
CA LEU A 209 4.58 8.29 -9.40
C LEU A 209 5.54 7.19 -9.84
N ASP A 210 6.55 7.48 -10.66
CA ASP A 210 7.58 6.51 -11.05
C ASP A 210 8.80 6.56 -10.15
N GLU A 211 9.23 7.77 -9.79
CA GLU A 211 10.56 7.97 -9.20
C GLU A 211 10.58 9.13 -8.20
N ILE A 212 11.23 8.93 -7.06
CA ILE A 212 11.67 10.00 -6.17
C ILE A 212 13.18 10.00 -6.14
N THR A 213 13.82 11.12 -6.49
CA THR A 213 15.28 11.28 -6.42
C THR A 213 15.66 12.49 -5.59
N ASN A 214 16.48 12.29 -4.56
CA ASN A 214 17.00 13.38 -3.73
C ASN A 214 18.29 13.98 -4.32
N THR A 215 18.76 15.09 -3.74
CA THR A 215 19.97 15.80 -4.20
C THR A 215 21.28 15.01 -4.00
N ASN A 216 21.25 13.90 -3.28
CA ASN A 216 22.37 12.98 -3.11
C ASN A 216 22.32 11.81 -4.11
N ASN A 217 21.39 11.82 -5.08
CA ASN A 217 21.13 10.74 -6.04
C ASN A 217 20.72 9.41 -5.37
N ASN A 218 20.12 9.45 -4.18
CA ASN A 218 19.35 8.30 -3.71
C ASN A 218 17.99 8.33 -4.41
N THR A 219 17.51 7.15 -4.79
CA THR A 219 16.31 7.01 -5.59
C THR A 219 15.35 5.98 -4.99
N ILE A 220 14.05 6.26 -5.08
CA ILE A 220 12.96 5.30 -4.91
C ILE A 220 12.30 5.12 -6.28
N ASN A 221 12.14 3.89 -6.74
CA ASN A 221 11.43 3.57 -7.97
C ASN A 221 10.13 2.85 -7.65
N TYR A 222 9.06 3.17 -8.37
CA TYR A 222 7.74 2.57 -8.25
C TYR A 222 7.42 1.87 -9.56
N LEU A 223 7.08 0.59 -9.46
CA LEU A 223 6.78 -0.26 -10.59
C LEU A 223 5.35 -0.74 -10.49
N TYR A 224 4.73 -0.86 -11.66
CA TYR A 224 3.32 -1.11 -11.78
C TYR A 224 3.04 -2.34 -12.65
N PHE A 225 1.92 -2.98 -12.36
CA PHE A 225 1.32 -4.02 -13.19
C PHE A 225 0.04 -3.44 -13.78
N LYS A 226 -0.07 -3.41 -15.11
CA LYS A 226 -1.21 -2.86 -15.83
C LYS A 226 -1.94 -3.94 -16.60
N GLU A 227 -3.24 -4.07 -16.37
CA GLU A 227 -4.10 -5.07 -17.02
C GLU A 227 -5.51 -4.48 -17.18
N ASP A 228 -6.16 -4.71 -18.32
CA ASP A 228 -7.53 -4.26 -18.60
C ASP A 228 -7.81 -2.77 -18.32
N GLY A 229 -6.81 -1.93 -18.60
CA GLY A 229 -6.87 -0.47 -18.38
C GLY A 229 -6.66 -0.04 -16.93
N GLN A 230 -6.55 -0.97 -15.97
CA GLN A 230 -6.29 -0.69 -14.56
C GLN A 230 -4.80 -0.80 -14.23
N ILE A 231 -4.35 0.02 -13.29
CA ILE A 231 -2.98 0.01 -12.77
C ILE A 231 -2.98 -0.51 -11.34
N TYR A 232 -2.05 -1.42 -11.06
CA TYR A 232 -1.80 -1.95 -9.73
C TYR A 232 -0.36 -1.69 -9.32
N PRO A 233 -0.07 -1.29 -8.06
CA PRO A 233 1.30 -1.31 -7.58
C PRO A 233 1.84 -2.74 -7.66
N ALA A 234 3.10 -2.86 -8.10
CA ALA A 234 3.79 -4.13 -8.23
C ALA A 234 5.01 -4.19 -7.32
N GLU A 235 5.87 -3.17 -7.38
CA GLU A 235 7.08 -3.12 -6.56
C GLU A 235 7.49 -1.68 -6.25
N ILE A 236 8.06 -1.45 -5.07
CA ILE A 236 8.76 -0.20 -4.72
C ILE A 236 10.19 -0.57 -4.36
N ASN A 237 11.16 0.01 -5.06
CA ASN A 237 12.58 -0.29 -4.93
C ASN A 237 13.35 0.92 -4.40
N TYR A 238 14.02 0.77 -3.25
CA TYR A 238 14.86 1.82 -2.65
C TYR A 238 16.01 1.21 -1.84
N ASP A 239 17.26 1.51 -2.18
CA ASP A 239 18.45 0.82 -1.64
C ASP A 239 18.54 0.83 -0.08
N PRO A 240 18.70 -0.33 0.59
CA PRO A 240 18.83 -1.72 0.10
C PRO A 240 17.53 -2.57 0.20
N PHE A 241 16.36 -1.96 0.05
CA PHE A 241 15.05 -2.55 0.33
C PHE A 241 14.16 -2.60 -0.91
N SER A 242 13.26 -3.58 -0.93
CA SER A 242 12.14 -3.59 -1.87
C SER A 242 10.83 -3.97 -1.18
N VAL A 243 9.72 -3.46 -1.72
CA VAL A 243 8.37 -3.78 -1.27
C VAL A 243 7.61 -4.36 -2.45
N VAL A 244 7.17 -5.60 -2.35
CA VAL A 244 6.45 -6.32 -3.41
C VAL A 244 4.98 -6.43 -3.06
N PHE A 245 4.13 -6.11 -4.02
CA PHE A 245 2.68 -6.20 -3.91
C PHE A 245 2.22 -7.40 -4.73
N ASN A 246 1.84 -8.49 -4.06
CA ASN A 246 1.28 -9.65 -4.75
C ASN A 246 -0.22 -9.51 -4.92
N ARG A 247 -0.74 -10.05 -6.02
CA ARG A 247 -2.13 -9.91 -6.45
C ARG A 247 -2.81 -11.27 -6.49
N GLN A 248 -4.11 -11.30 -6.21
CA GLN A 248 -5.00 -12.43 -6.46
C GLN A 248 -6.19 -11.97 -7.29
N ALA A 249 -6.74 -12.86 -8.11
CA ALA A 249 -7.98 -12.57 -8.83
C ALA A 249 -9.14 -12.36 -7.84
N ARG A 250 -10.01 -11.39 -8.14
CA ARG A 250 -11.22 -11.13 -7.36
C ARG A 250 -12.43 -11.74 -8.05
N ASN A 251 -13.43 -12.14 -7.27
CA ASN A 251 -14.67 -12.73 -7.81
C ASN A 251 -15.75 -11.68 -8.16
N ASP A 252 -15.49 -10.42 -7.80
CA ASP A 252 -16.42 -9.30 -7.92
C ASP A 252 -15.85 -8.19 -8.80
N GLU A 253 -15.37 -8.58 -9.99
CA GLU A 253 -14.81 -7.66 -10.97
C GLU A 253 -15.76 -6.48 -11.28
N THR A 254 -15.17 -5.31 -11.44
CA THR A 254 -15.88 -4.05 -11.71
C THR A 254 -15.39 -3.41 -12.98
N LYS A 255 -16.30 -2.77 -13.73
CA LYS A 255 -15.99 -1.98 -14.93
C LYS A 255 -16.46 -0.56 -14.74
N TRP A 256 -15.59 0.38 -15.06
CA TRP A 256 -15.86 1.82 -14.95
C TRP A 256 -15.60 2.51 -16.29
N TYR A 257 -16.38 3.56 -16.54
CA TYR A 257 -16.32 4.38 -17.77
C TYR A 257 -16.31 5.88 -17.46
N ASP A 258 -16.19 6.23 -16.18
CA ASP A 258 -16.16 7.60 -15.67
C ASP A 258 -14.90 8.38 -16.13
N LYS A 259 -13.92 7.67 -16.68
CA LYS A 259 -12.70 8.21 -17.29
C LYS A 259 -12.85 8.43 -18.80
N GLY A 260 -14.00 8.10 -19.38
CA GLY A 260 -14.26 8.21 -20.82
C GLY A 260 -13.73 7.05 -21.67
N PHE A 261 -13.27 5.98 -21.02
CA PHE A 261 -12.94 4.66 -21.58
C PHE A 261 -13.10 3.58 -20.49
N GLU A 262 -13.10 2.30 -20.90
CA GLU A 262 -13.29 1.18 -19.97
C GLU A 262 -12.03 0.94 -19.11
N VAL A 263 -12.22 0.86 -17.81
CA VAL A 263 -11.23 0.36 -16.84
C VAL A 263 -11.86 -0.78 -16.05
N GLN A 264 -11.18 -1.93 -16.01
CA GLN A 264 -11.65 -3.10 -15.27
C GLN A 264 -10.74 -3.44 -14.11
N THR A 265 -11.30 -3.52 -12.90
CA THR A 265 -10.57 -4.02 -11.73
C THR A 265 -10.80 -5.52 -11.59
N THR A 266 -9.76 -6.32 -11.85
CA THR A 266 -9.80 -7.79 -11.82
C THR A 266 -8.96 -8.42 -10.70
N TYR A 267 -8.11 -7.63 -10.04
CA TYR A 267 -7.25 -8.09 -8.95
C TYR A 267 -7.50 -7.38 -7.62
N LEU A 268 -7.16 -8.09 -6.54
CA LEU A 268 -6.96 -7.55 -5.19
C LEU A 268 -5.50 -7.81 -4.76
N ILE A 269 -4.94 -6.94 -3.93
CA ILE A 269 -3.65 -7.19 -3.27
C ILE A 269 -3.83 -8.31 -2.25
N SER A 270 -3.09 -9.41 -2.40
CA SER A 270 -3.15 -10.56 -1.50
C SER A 270 -2.15 -10.49 -0.36
N ASN A 271 -0.94 -9.98 -0.62
CA ASN A 271 0.03 -9.70 0.42
C ASN A 271 0.95 -8.55 0.01
N ILE A 272 1.62 -7.97 1.00
CA ILE A 272 2.68 -6.98 0.83
C ILE A 272 3.93 -7.52 1.52
N GLU A 273 5.00 -7.69 0.76
CA GLU A 273 6.26 -8.31 1.22
C GLU A 273 7.37 -7.28 1.22
N VAL A 274 8.14 -7.20 2.31
CA VAL A 274 9.26 -6.27 2.46
C VAL A 274 10.55 -7.08 2.48
N PHE A 275 11.41 -6.82 1.51
CA PHE A 275 12.71 -7.47 1.35
C PHE A 275 13.86 -6.54 1.72
N ILE A 276 14.97 -7.18 2.10
CA ILE A 276 16.26 -6.53 2.32
C ILE A 276 17.26 -7.24 1.41
N ASP A 277 18.01 -6.50 0.60
CA ASP A 277 18.98 -7.05 -0.32
C ASP A 277 20.00 -7.95 0.41
N ASN A 278 20.29 -9.10 -0.20
CA ASN A 278 21.18 -10.13 0.34
C ASN A 278 20.77 -10.73 1.70
N TYR A 279 19.50 -10.56 2.10
CA TYR A 279 18.97 -11.15 3.32
C TYR A 279 18.45 -12.58 3.10
N ALA A 280 18.76 -13.46 4.06
CA ALA A 280 18.20 -14.80 4.29
C ALA A 280 17.56 -15.53 3.09
N ASN A 281 18.35 -15.88 2.06
CA ASN A 281 17.89 -16.68 0.90
C ASN A 281 16.69 -16.12 0.13
N ASN A 282 16.50 -14.79 0.10
CA ASN A 282 15.37 -14.13 -0.58
C ASN A 282 14.01 -14.37 0.09
N ASP A 283 14.00 -14.69 1.39
CA ASP A 283 12.80 -14.63 2.21
C ASP A 283 12.48 -13.16 2.58
N PRO A 284 11.20 -12.74 2.63
CA PRO A 284 10.84 -11.40 3.08
C PRO A 284 11.18 -11.22 4.56
N ALA A 285 11.68 -10.04 4.92
CA ALA A 285 11.91 -9.64 6.31
C ALA A 285 10.57 -9.43 7.04
N ARG A 286 9.57 -8.92 6.33
CA ARG A 286 8.18 -8.79 6.79
C ARG A 286 7.21 -9.11 5.67
N GLU A 287 6.06 -9.66 6.05
CA GLU A 287 4.94 -9.94 5.15
C GLU A 287 3.64 -9.51 5.83
N TYR A 288 2.76 -8.86 5.07
CA TYR A 288 1.42 -8.49 5.49
C TYR A 288 0.42 -9.24 4.61
N GLU A 289 -0.22 -10.26 5.15
CA GLU A 289 -1.21 -11.07 4.44
C GLU A 289 -2.60 -10.43 4.56
N LEU A 290 -3.24 -10.12 3.43
CA LEU A 290 -4.56 -9.53 3.34
C LEU A 290 -5.57 -10.62 2.96
N THR A 291 -6.53 -10.90 3.85
CA THR A 291 -7.62 -11.84 3.56
C THR A 291 -8.93 -11.10 3.34
N TYR A 292 -9.77 -11.66 2.47
CA TYR A 292 -11.03 -11.05 2.07
C TYR A 292 -12.21 -11.96 2.39
N THR A 293 -13.34 -11.35 2.71
CA THR A 293 -14.63 -12.01 2.86
C THR A 293 -15.66 -11.36 1.95
N THR A 294 -16.75 -12.06 1.66
CA THR A 294 -17.87 -11.50 0.92
C THR A 294 -18.71 -10.63 1.86
N GLY A 295 -19.00 -9.40 1.44
CA GLY A 295 -19.86 -8.48 2.19
C GLY A 295 -21.32 -8.91 2.24
N ASP A 296 -22.11 -8.22 3.05
CA ASP A 296 -23.52 -8.56 3.32
C ASP A 296 -24.41 -8.55 2.07
N ASN A 297 -24.01 -7.83 1.01
CA ASN A 297 -24.69 -7.86 -0.28
C ASN A 297 -24.45 -9.17 -1.07
N GLY A 298 -23.64 -10.09 -0.55
CA GLY A 298 -23.32 -11.37 -1.16
C GLY A 298 -22.40 -11.29 -2.38
N ARG A 299 -21.79 -10.13 -2.66
CA ARG A 299 -20.96 -9.93 -3.86
C ARG A 299 -19.62 -9.26 -3.57
N ARG A 300 -19.59 -8.14 -2.86
CA ARG A 300 -18.38 -7.32 -2.73
C ARG A 300 -17.30 -7.98 -1.88
N SER A 301 -16.05 -7.84 -2.30
CA SER A 301 -14.88 -8.21 -1.51
C SER A 301 -14.63 -7.17 -0.41
N LEU A 302 -14.68 -7.60 0.84
CA LEU A 302 -14.34 -6.79 2.02
C LEU A 302 -13.03 -7.30 2.62
N LEU A 303 -12.10 -6.38 2.91
CA LEU A 303 -10.90 -6.73 3.66
C LEU A 303 -11.30 -7.22 5.06
N HIS A 304 -10.97 -8.47 5.35
CA HIS A 304 -11.37 -9.18 6.57
C HIS A 304 -10.28 -9.15 7.64
N SER A 305 -9.02 -9.37 7.25
CA SER A 305 -7.89 -9.34 8.18
C SER A 305 -6.60 -8.92 7.48
N ILE A 306 -5.71 -8.30 8.26
CA ILE A 306 -4.31 -8.08 7.89
C ILE A 306 -3.47 -8.83 8.92
N THR A 307 -2.66 -9.80 8.48
CA THR A 307 -1.78 -10.57 9.37
C THR A 307 -0.33 -10.21 9.07
N GLU A 308 0.35 -9.58 10.02
CA GLU A 308 1.79 -9.33 9.92
C GLU A 308 2.58 -10.59 10.35
N ARG A 309 3.57 -10.96 9.54
CA ARG A 309 4.56 -11.99 9.85
C ARG A 309 5.94 -11.38 9.65
N GLY A 310 6.83 -11.62 10.60
CA GLY A 310 8.22 -11.18 10.51
C GLY A 310 9.12 -12.13 11.27
N ARG A 311 10.42 -12.15 10.92
CA ARG A 311 11.44 -12.81 11.73
C ARG A 311 12.05 -11.77 12.66
N ASN A 312 12.00 -12.02 13.97
CA ASN A 312 12.79 -11.23 14.91
C ASN A 312 14.27 -11.47 14.63
N GLU A 313 15.09 -10.42 14.77
CA GLU A 313 16.53 -10.59 14.91
C GLU A 313 16.82 -11.56 16.07
N ALA A 314 17.59 -12.60 15.80
CA ALA A 314 17.99 -13.61 16.79
C ALA A 314 19.10 -13.08 17.70
#